data_AF-A0A3D2SCS3-F1
#
_entry.id   AF-A0A3D2SCS3-F1
#
_cell.length_a   1.000
_cell.length_b   1.000
_cell.length_c   1.000
_cell.angle_alpha   90.00
_cell.angle_beta   90.00
_cell.angle_gamma   90.00
#
_symmetry.space_group_name_H-M   'P 1'
#
loop_
_entity.id
_entity.type
_entity.pdbx_description
1 polymer ?
#
loop_
_entity_poly.entity_id
_entity_poly.type
_entity_poly.pdbx_seq_one_letter_code
_entity_poly.pdbx_strand_id
1 'polypeptide(L)'
;MSEKQKIMLARILISAAMLIGLAFVPVSGLPRMALYLIAYLVIGYDILKKAGKGILNGQVFDENFLMTIATLGAIALATYDRSGDYSEAIAVMLFYQVGELFQSYAVGKSRRNISALMDIRPDYANIERDGQLVRVDPDEVSVGSIIVVQPGEKIPLDGVIVDGASALNTSALTGESLPR
;
A
#
# COMPACT_ATOMS: atom_id res chain seq x y z
N MET A 1 6.90 5.04 0.02
CA MET A 1 5.46 5.23 0.28
C MET A 1 4.80 5.65 -1.02
N SER A 2 3.56 5.23 -1.27
CA SER A 2 2.80 5.69 -2.44
C SER A 2 2.38 7.16 -2.29
N GLU A 3 2.04 7.83 -3.39
CA GLU A 3 1.54 9.22 -3.36
C GLU A 3 0.31 9.37 -2.45
N LYS A 4 -0.60 8.39 -2.45
CA LYS A 4 -1.76 8.35 -1.54
C LYS A 4 -1.34 8.31 -0.07
N GLN A 5 -0.33 7.52 0.27
CA GLN A 5 0.18 7.42 1.65
C GLN A 5 0.84 8.73 2.11
N LYS A 6 1.56 9.44 1.22
CA LYS A 6 2.13 10.76 1.54
C LYS A 6 1.04 11.80 1.84
N ILE A 7 -0.02 11.83 1.02
CA ILE A 7 -1.16 12.73 1.24
C ILE A 7 -1.86 12.42 2.56
N MET A 8 -2.08 11.15 2.87
CA MET A 8 -2.70 10.72 4.13
C MET A 8 -1.84 11.10 5.34
N LEU A 9 -0.52 10.87 5.27
CA LEU A 9 0.41 11.29 6.32
C LEU A 9 0.39 12.81 6.52
N ALA A 10 0.38 13.59 5.43
CA ALA A 10 0.29 15.04 5.53
C ALA A 10 -1.00 15.50 6.22
N ARG A 11 -2.15 14.89 5.89
CA ARG A 11 -3.42 15.18 6.58
C ARG A 11 -3.38 14.84 8.06
N ILE A 12 -2.83 13.67 8.42
CA ILE A 12 -2.66 13.27 9.83
C ILE A 12 -1.81 14.30 10.58
N LEU A 13 -0.68 14.72 10.02
CA LEU A 13 0.20 15.71 10.64
C LEU A 13 -0.46 17.08 10.76
N ILE A 14 -1.17 17.54 9.73
CA ILE A 14 -1.92 18.81 9.74
C ILE A 14 -3.02 18.75 10.80
N SER A 15 -3.82 17.69 10.83
CA SER A 15 -4.91 17.55 11.81
C SER A 15 -4.40 17.41 13.24
N ALA A 16 -3.28 16.71 13.47
CA ALA A 16 -2.61 16.66 14.77
C ALA A 16 -2.16 18.06 15.21
N ALA A 17 -1.51 18.81 14.32
CA ALA A 17 -1.06 20.17 14.60
C ALA A 17 -2.25 21.11 14.86
N MET A 18 -3.34 20.98 14.10
CA MET A 18 -4.56 21.75 14.33
C MET A 18 -5.19 21.42 15.68
N LEU A 19 -5.27 20.15 16.07
CA LEU A 19 -5.87 19.73 17.35
C LEU A 19 -5.04 20.26 18.53
N ILE A 20 -3.71 20.13 18.47
CA ILE A 20 -2.81 20.68 19.49
C ILE A 20 -2.92 22.20 19.52
N GLY A 21 -2.88 22.86 18.36
CA GLY A 21 -2.98 24.31 18.26
C GLY A 21 -4.28 24.84 18.88
N LEU A 22 -5.42 24.23 18.52
CA LEU A 22 -6.76 24.61 19.01
C LEU A 22 -6.95 24.37 20.51
N ALA A 23 -6.14 23.53 21.14
CA ALA A 23 -6.16 23.36 22.60
C ALA A 23 -5.60 24.60 23.33
N PHE A 24 -4.68 25.34 22.71
CA PHE A 24 -4.04 26.52 23.31
C PHE A 24 -4.68 27.85 22.91
N VAL A 25 -5.54 27.88 21.88
CA VAL A 25 -6.21 29.13 21.49
C VAL A 25 -7.48 29.35 22.33
N PRO A 26 -7.59 30.46 23.07
CA PRO A 26 -8.79 30.79 23.84
C PRO A 26 -9.89 31.34 22.92
N VAL A 27 -10.36 30.53 21.97
CA VAL A 27 -11.52 30.83 21.12
C VAL A 27 -12.75 30.22 21.79
N SER A 28 -13.78 31.03 22.00
CA SER A 28 -15.07 30.61 22.55
C SER A 28 -16.19 30.75 21.52
N GLY A 29 -17.23 29.92 21.65
CA GLY A 29 -18.45 30.01 20.84
C GLY A 29 -18.34 29.46 19.42
N LEU A 30 -19.13 30.03 18.50
CA LEU A 30 -19.25 29.61 17.09
C LEU A 30 -17.91 29.51 16.32
N PRO A 31 -16.93 30.41 16.51
CA PRO A 31 -15.65 30.30 15.81
C PRO A 31 -14.85 29.07 16.23
N ARG A 32 -14.96 28.63 17.50
CA ARG A 32 -14.34 27.39 17.98
C ARG A 32 -14.95 26.20 17.23
N MET A 33 -16.27 26.10 17.18
CA MET A 33 -16.97 25.04 16.46
C MET A 33 -16.56 24.97 14.98
N ALA A 34 -16.47 26.11 14.30
CA ALA A 34 -16.05 26.16 12.90
C ALA A 34 -14.63 25.62 12.71
N LEU A 35 -13.68 25.99 13.57
CA LEU A 35 -12.29 25.52 13.50
C LEU A 35 -12.17 24.01 13.74
N TYR A 36 -12.87 23.48 14.74
CA TYR A 36 -12.89 22.03 14.99
C TYR A 36 -13.56 21.26 13.84
N LEU A 37 -14.62 21.81 13.25
CA LEU A 37 -15.28 21.19 12.09
C LEU A 37 -14.36 21.15 10.86
N ILE A 38 -13.56 22.21 10.64
CA ILE A 38 -12.54 22.21 9.58
C ILE A 38 -11.49 21.11 9.85
N ALA A 39 -10.97 21.02 11.08
CA ALA A 39 -10.02 19.97 11.46
C ALA A 39 -10.59 18.55 11.26
N TYR A 40 -11.86 18.35 11.62
CA TYR A 40 -12.59 17.10 11.39
C TYR A 40 -12.72 16.77 9.89
N LEU A 41 -13.08 17.74 9.05
CA LEU A 41 -13.18 17.53 7.61
C LEU A 41 -11.81 17.26 6.96
N VAL A 42 -10.74 17.89 7.42
CA VAL A 42 -9.38 17.65 6.91
C VAL A 42 -8.94 16.21 7.13
N ILE A 43 -9.22 15.63 8.30
CA ILE A 43 -8.84 14.24 8.61
C ILE A 43 -9.82 13.22 8.04
N GLY A 44 -11.11 13.57 7.97
CA GLY A 44 -12.20 12.60 7.78
C GLY A 44 -12.96 12.66 6.46
N TYR A 45 -12.71 13.64 5.58
CA TYR A 45 -13.50 13.82 4.35
C TYR A 45 -13.57 12.56 3.46
N ASP A 46 -12.48 11.83 3.33
CA ASP A 46 -12.43 10.61 2.52
C ASP A 46 -13.24 9.47 3.13
N ILE A 47 -13.21 9.31 4.45
CA ILE A 47 -14.00 8.32 5.19
C ILE A 47 -15.49 8.66 5.11
N LEU A 48 -15.86 9.93 5.32
CA LEU A 48 -17.23 10.42 5.12
C LEU A 48 -17.74 10.12 3.71
N LYS A 49 -16.89 10.37 2.69
CA LYS A 49 -17.21 10.08 1.29
C LYS A 49 -17.33 8.58 1.02
N LYS A 50 -16.46 7.75 1.59
CA LYS A 50 -16.53 6.28 1.48
C LYS A 50 -17.81 5.76 2.14
N ALA A 51 -18.15 6.23 3.33
CA ALA A 51 -19.38 5.86 4.03
C ALA A 51 -20.63 6.22 3.21
N GLY A 52 -20.72 7.44 2.69
CA GLY A 52 -21.84 7.86 1.84
C GLY A 52 -21.99 7.00 0.58
N LYS A 53 -20.88 6.67 -0.08
CA LYS A 53 -20.88 5.74 -1.22
C LYS A 53 -21.28 4.32 -0.82
N GLY A 54 -20.83 3.84 0.34
CA GLY A 54 -21.19 2.53 0.87
C GLY A 54 -22.69 2.39 1.08
N ILE A 55 -23.32 3.40 1.69
CA ILE A 55 -24.77 3.45 1.89
C ILE A 55 -25.51 3.40 0.54
N LEU A 56 -25.09 4.23 -0.43
CA LEU A 56 -25.70 4.27 -1.76
C LEU A 56 -25.61 2.93 -2.51
N ASN A 57 -24.56 2.15 -2.23
CA ASN A 57 -24.33 0.84 -2.83
C ASN A 57 -24.95 -0.32 -2.02
N GLY A 58 -25.71 -0.04 -0.96
CA GLY A 58 -26.34 -1.06 -0.11
C GLY A 58 -25.39 -1.72 0.91
N GLN A 59 -24.15 -1.25 1.03
CA GLN A 59 -23.15 -1.74 1.98
C GLN A 59 -23.10 -0.83 3.22
N VAL A 60 -24.16 -0.89 4.03
CA VAL A 60 -24.33 -0.01 5.20
C VAL A 60 -23.51 -0.45 6.43
N PHE A 61 -23.05 -1.70 6.51
CA PHE A 61 -22.30 -2.21 7.67
C PHE A 61 -20.79 -2.27 7.41
N ASP A 62 -20.20 -1.14 7.07
CA ASP A 62 -18.75 -0.98 6.84
C ASP A 62 -18.07 -0.15 7.95
N GLU A 63 -16.76 -0.32 8.12
CA GLU A 63 -15.94 0.42 9.10
C GLU A 63 -16.04 1.94 8.86
N ASN A 64 -16.06 2.37 7.60
CA ASN A 64 -16.20 3.80 7.28
C ASN A 64 -17.55 4.36 7.76
N PHE A 65 -18.62 3.57 7.67
CA PHE A 65 -19.94 3.95 8.15
C PHE A 65 -19.98 4.01 9.67
N LEU A 66 -19.45 2.99 10.35
CA LEU A 66 -19.36 2.95 11.81
C LEU A 66 -18.59 4.16 12.35
N MET A 67 -17.42 4.46 11.76
CA MET A 67 -16.60 5.61 12.10
C MET A 67 -17.33 6.94 11.86
N THR A 68 -18.05 7.04 10.75
CA THR A 68 -18.84 8.23 10.41
C THR A 68 -19.95 8.47 11.43
N ILE A 69 -20.75 7.46 11.77
CA ILE A 69 -21.83 7.60 12.75
C ILE A 69 -21.27 7.90 14.15
N ALA A 70 -20.21 7.22 14.57
CA ALA A 70 -19.61 7.44 15.89
C ALA A 70 -19.11 8.88 16.05
N THR A 71 -18.37 9.38 15.06
CA THR A 71 -17.79 10.73 15.12
C THR A 71 -18.83 11.84 14.91
N LEU A 72 -19.80 11.64 14.01
CA LEU A 72 -20.93 12.57 13.89
C LEU A 72 -21.81 12.58 15.14
N GLY A 73 -22.04 11.43 15.77
CA GLY A 73 -22.75 11.31 17.04
C GLY A 73 -22.02 12.05 18.17
N ALA A 74 -20.71 11.89 18.28
CA ALA A 74 -19.89 12.63 19.23
C ALA A 74 -19.96 14.15 19.00
N ILE A 75 -19.89 14.61 17.74
CA ILE A 75 -20.05 16.04 17.41
C ILE A 75 -21.45 16.54 17.75
N ALA A 76 -22.50 15.76 17.46
CA ALA A 76 -23.87 16.15 17.78
C ALA A 76 -24.09 16.29 19.30
N LEU A 77 -23.55 15.35 20.09
CA LEU A 77 -23.60 15.42 21.56
C LEU A 77 -22.83 16.63 22.11
N ALA A 78 -21.61 16.86 21.62
CA ALA A 78 -20.81 18.03 22.01
C ALA A 78 -21.49 19.37 21.66
N THR A 79 -22.25 19.40 20.57
CA THR A 79 -23.05 20.58 20.17
C THR A 79 -24.27 20.76 21.08
N TYR A 80 -24.94 19.66 21.42
CA TYR A 80 -26.13 19.66 22.28
C TYR A 80 -25.82 20.09 23.72
N ASP A 81 -24.77 19.52 24.32
CA ASP A 81 -24.34 19.84 25.68
C ASP A 81 -23.65 21.20 25.79
N ARG A 82 -23.43 21.88 24.66
CA ARG A 82 -22.67 23.15 24.55
C ARG A 82 -21.29 23.08 25.20
N SER A 83 -20.72 21.89 25.36
CA SER A 83 -19.36 21.69 25.88
C SER A 83 -18.33 22.32 24.95
N GLY A 84 -18.63 22.34 23.64
CA GLY A 84 -17.71 22.86 22.61
C GLY A 84 -16.41 22.05 22.53
N ASP A 85 -16.42 20.83 23.08
CA ASP A 85 -15.33 19.89 23.01
C ASP A 85 -15.63 18.85 21.92
N TYR A 86 -15.01 19.07 20.77
CA TYR A 86 -15.08 18.17 19.62
C TYR A 86 -13.78 17.38 19.46
N SER A 87 -12.90 17.47 20.46
CA SER A 87 -11.54 16.92 20.37
C SER A 87 -11.55 15.40 20.29
N GLU A 88 -12.49 14.74 20.97
CA GLU A 88 -12.63 13.29 20.97
C GLU A 88 -12.99 12.75 19.58
N ALA A 89 -13.94 13.40 18.89
CA ALA A 89 -14.36 12.98 17.56
C ALA A 89 -13.20 13.06 16.55
N ILE A 90 -12.39 14.13 16.63
CA ILE A 90 -11.22 14.31 15.77
C ILE A 90 -10.11 13.33 16.17
N ALA A 91 -9.86 13.13 17.46
CA ALA A 91 -8.84 12.21 17.95
C ALA A 91 -9.12 10.77 17.52
N VAL A 92 -10.37 10.30 17.66
CA VAL A 92 -10.79 8.96 17.19
C VAL A 92 -10.54 8.82 15.69
N MET A 93 -10.93 9.82 14.89
CA MET A 93 -10.70 9.82 13.44
C MET A 93 -9.22 9.83 13.07
N LEU A 94 -8.40 10.55 13.84
CA LEU A 94 -6.96 10.63 13.67
C LEU A 94 -6.30 9.28 13.96
N PHE A 95 -6.65 8.61 15.06
CA PHE A 95 -6.14 7.28 15.37
C PHE A 95 -6.52 6.25 14.30
N TYR A 96 -7.75 6.30 13.80
CA TYR A 96 -8.17 5.44 12.70
C TYR A 96 -7.33 5.67 11.43
N GLN A 97 -7.14 6.92 11.00
CA GLN A 97 -6.32 7.25 9.82
C GLN A 97 -4.85 6.81 9.98
N VAL A 98 -4.29 6.92 11.18
CA VAL A 98 -2.95 6.39 11.49
C VAL A 98 -2.93 4.86 11.29
N GLY A 99 -3.93 4.15 11.81
CA GLY A 99 -4.09 2.71 11.59
C GLY A 99 -4.22 2.36 10.11
N GLU A 100 -5.06 3.09 9.36
CA GLU A 100 -5.26 2.88 7.91
C GLU A 100 -3.94 3.11 7.13
N LEU A 101 -3.13 4.09 7.52
CA LEU A 101 -1.79 4.31 6.96
C LEU A 101 -0.87 3.11 7.19
N PHE A 102 -0.80 2.60 8.43
CA PHE A 102 0.03 1.43 8.75
C PHE A 102 -0.44 0.18 8.01
N GLN A 103 -1.76 -0.07 7.97
CA GLN A 103 -2.35 -1.18 7.23
C GLN A 103 -2.02 -1.08 5.73
N SER A 104 -2.23 0.09 5.12
CA SER A 104 -1.90 0.34 3.71
C SER A 104 -0.43 0.12 3.42
N TYR A 105 0.45 0.56 4.32
CA TYR A 105 1.88 0.36 4.20
C TYR A 105 2.26 -1.12 4.27
N ALA A 106 1.74 -1.85 5.25
CA ALA A 106 2.00 -3.27 5.45
C ALA A 106 1.55 -4.10 4.24
N VAL A 107 0.31 -3.91 3.78
CA VAL A 107 -0.22 -4.60 2.59
C VAL A 107 0.61 -4.27 1.34
N GLY A 108 0.98 -2.99 1.16
CA GLY A 108 1.81 -2.56 0.04
C GLY A 108 3.24 -3.10 0.10
N LYS A 109 3.78 -3.41 1.29
CA LYS A 109 5.08 -4.08 1.44
C LYS A 109 4.96 -5.57 1.11
N SER A 110 3.93 -6.25 1.62
CA SER A 110 3.66 -7.65 1.30
C SER A 110 3.49 -7.89 -0.19
N ARG A 111 2.68 -7.06 -0.88
CA ARG A 111 2.48 -7.17 -2.33
C ARG A 111 3.78 -7.01 -3.11
N ARG A 112 4.64 -6.05 -2.74
CA ARG A 112 5.95 -5.84 -3.39
C ARG A 112 6.89 -7.02 -3.20
N ASN A 113 6.90 -7.63 -2.01
CA ASN A 113 7.72 -8.81 -1.77
C ASN A 113 7.24 -10.01 -2.60
N ILE A 114 5.92 -10.21 -2.75
CA ILE A 114 5.37 -11.26 -3.61
C ILE A 114 5.72 -11.00 -5.08
N SER A 115 5.57 -9.75 -5.56
CA SER A 115 5.93 -9.39 -6.94
C SER A 115 7.42 -9.61 -7.23
N ALA A 116 8.31 -9.34 -6.28
CA ALA A 116 9.75 -9.57 -6.45
C ALA A 116 10.12 -11.05 -6.63
N LEU A 117 9.30 -11.98 -6.13
CA LEU A 117 9.48 -13.41 -6.38
C LEU A 117 8.98 -13.82 -7.78
N MET A 118 8.03 -13.09 -8.36
CA MET A 118 7.55 -13.34 -9.73
C MET A 118 8.55 -12.87 -10.79
N ASP A 119 9.37 -11.85 -10.50
CA ASP A 119 10.45 -11.34 -11.38
C ASP A 119 11.63 -12.32 -11.54
N ILE A 120 11.55 -13.53 -10.97
CA ILE A 120 12.56 -14.58 -11.15
C ILE A 120 12.45 -15.21 -12.55
N ARG A 121 11.26 -15.19 -13.18
CA ARG A 121 11.06 -15.75 -14.52
C ARG A 121 11.89 -15.00 -15.57
N PRO A 122 12.71 -15.68 -16.38
CA PRO A 122 13.41 -15.05 -17.49
C PRO A 122 12.46 -14.75 -18.66
N ASP A 123 12.61 -13.60 -19.30
CA ASP A 123 11.73 -13.15 -20.38
C ASP A 123 12.08 -13.76 -21.75
N TYR A 124 13.26 -14.39 -21.88
CA TYR A 124 13.74 -14.97 -23.13
C TYR A 124 14.68 -16.15 -22.88
N ALA A 125 14.75 -17.05 -23.86
CA ALA A 125 15.77 -18.07 -23.98
C ALA A 125 16.57 -17.85 -25.27
N ASN A 126 17.89 -18.03 -25.24
CA ASN A 126 18.69 -18.07 -26.46
C ASN A 126 18.81 -19.53 -26.92
N ILE A 127 18.31 -19.84 -28.12
CA ILE A 127 18.50 -21.14 -28.77
C ILE A 127 19.51 -21.02 -29.90
N GLU A 128 20.31 -22.07 -30.12
CA GLU A 128 21.19 -22.15 -31.27
C GLU A 128 20.43 -22.74 -32.47
N ARG A 129 20.30 -21.97 -33.56
CA ARG A 129 19.79 -22.44 -34.86
C ARG A 129 20.79 -22.06 -35.93
N ASP A 130 21.26 -23.04 -36.70
CA ASP A 130 22.19 -22.84 -37.83
C ASP A 130 23.46 -22.04 -37.46
N GLY A 131 23.99 -22.24 -36.24
CA GLY A 131 25.19 -21.55 -35.73
C GLY A 131 24.95 -20.10 -35.29
N GLN A 132 23.69 -19.65 -35.21
CA GLN A 132 23.31 -18.34 -34.69
C GLN A 132 22.43 -18.46 -33.45
N LEU A 133 22.59 -17.49 -32.54
CA LEU A 133 21.74 -17.37 -31.35
C LEU A 133 20.46 -16.63 -31.70
N VAL A 134 19.32 -17.28 -31.50
CA VAL A 134 17.99 -16.69 -31.68
C VAL A 134 17.32 -16.58 -30.31
N ARG A 135 16.84 -15.37 -29.99
CA ARG A 135 16.01 -15.14 -28.80
C ARG A 135 14.58 -15.55 -29.06
N VAL A 136 14.06 -16.43 -28.23
CA VAL A 136 12.67 -16.92 -28.27
C VAL A 136 12.04 -16.82 -26.89
N ASP A 137 10.71 -16.84 -26.85
CA ASP A 137 10.00 -16.97 -25.57
C ASP A 137 10.32 -18.34 -24.96
N PRO A 138 10.61 -18.46 -23.64
CA PRO A 138 10.86 -19.74 -23.00
C PRO A 138 9.75 -20.76 -23.22
N ASP A 139 8.49 -20.34 -23.39
CA ASP A 139 7.35 -21.22 -23.62
C ASP A 139 7.33 -21.84 -25.04
N GLU A 140 8.10 -21.27 -25.99
CA GLU A 140 8.22 -21.77 -27.37
C GLU A 140 9.37 -22.76 -27.56
N VAL A 141 10.17 -23.01 -26.52
CA VAL A 141 11.33 -23.91 -26.60
C VAL A 141 10.89 -25.37 -26.44
N SER A 142 11.10 -26.16 -27.49
CA SER A 142 10.83 -27.61 -27.46
C SER A 142 11.85 -28.38 -26.63
N VAL A 143 11.40 -29.43 -25.92
CA VAL A 143 12.26 -30.37 -25.20
C VAL A 143 13.31 -30.98 -26.15
N GLY A 144 14.57 -30.99 -25.72
CA GLY A 144 15.71 -31.47 -26.52
C GLY A 144 16.42 -30.38 -27.33
N SER A 145 15.96 -29.12 -27.27
CA SER A 145 16.65 -27.97 -27.87
C SER A 145 17.91 -27.59 -27.08
N ILE A 146 18.95 -27.12 -27.77
CA ILE A 146 20.17 -26.59 -27.13
C ILE A 146 19.97 -25.10 -26.84
N ILE A 147 20.01 -24.75 -25.55
CA ILE A 147 19.97 -23.37 -25.08
C ILE A 147 21.38 -22.90 -24.73
N VAL A 148 21.66 -21.63 -24.98
CA VAL A 148 22.94 -20.99 -24.66
C VAL A 148 22.70 -19.89 -23.64
N VAL A 149 23.39 -19.97 -22.50
CA VAL A 149 23.27 -18.99 -21.41
C VAL A 149 24.59 -18.25 -21.27
N GLN A 150 24.56 -16.94 -21.42
CA GLN A 150 25.74 -16.09 -21.27
C GLN A 150 25.98 -15.72 -19.80
N PRO A 151 27.22 -15.39 -19.40
CA PRO A 151 27.52 -14.94 -18.05
C PRO A 151 26.64 -13.75 -17.62
N GLY A 152 25.96 -13.88 -16.48
CA GLY A 152 25.06 -12.86 -15.94
C GLY A 152 23.60 -12.99 -16.41
N GLU A 153 23.30 -13.87 -17.37
CA GLU A 153 21.92 -14.21 -17.72
C GLU A 153 21.31 -15.18 -16.69
N LYS A 154 19.98 -15.15 -16.57
CA LYS A 154 19.23 -16.13 -15.78
C LYS A 154 19.03 -17.39 -16.62
N ILE A 155 19.02 -18.56 -15.99
CA ILE A 155 18.71 -19.82 -16.67
C ILE A 155 17.21 -19.84 -17.01
N PRO A 156 16.81 -19.86 -18.30
CA PRO A 156 15.42 -19.72 -18.71
C PRO A 156 14.57 -20.98 -18.48
N LEU A 157 15.19 -22.16 -18.58
CA LEU A 157 14.52 -23.46 -18.57
C LEU A 157 15.39 -24.51 -17.87
N ASP A 158 14.75 -25.52 -17.28
CA ASP A 158 15.44 -26.66 -16.69
C ASP A 158 16.12 -27.52 -17.78
N GLY A 159 17.33 -27.99 -17.50
CA GLY A 159 18.10 -28.78 -18.47
C GLY A 159 19.35 -29.41 -17.87
N VAL A 160 20.16 -30.03 -18.75
CA VAL A 160 21.44 -30.65 -18.39
C VAL A 160 22.55 -29.93 -19.15
N ILE A 161 23.66 -29.63 -18.46
CA ILE A 161 24.82 -28.98 -19.08
C ILE A 161 25.47 -29.98 -20.04
N VAL A 162 25.50 -29.63 -21.33
CA VAL A 162 26.12 -30.42 -22.39
C VAL A 162 27.54 -29.95 -22.72
N ASP A 163 27.83 -28.65 -22.53
CA ASP A 163 29.13 -28.05 -22.78
C ASP A 163 29.35 -26.82 -21.88
N GLY A 164 30.60 -26.56 -21.51
CA GLY A 164 31.02 -25.46 -20.63
C GLY A 164 31.01 -25.75 -19.12
N ALA A 165 31.58 -24.82 -18.36
CA ALA A 165 31.59 -24.83 -16.90
C ALA A 165 31.41 -23.41 -16.35
N SER A 166 30.50 -23.23 -15.40
CA SER A 166 30.22 -21.95 -14.76
C SER A 166 29.63 -22.16 -13.36
N ALA A 167 29.79 -21.17 -12.49
CA ALA A 167 29.15 -21.16 -11.17
C ALA A 167 27.78 -20.46 -11.27
N LEU A 168 26.75 -21.09 -10.73
CA LEU A 168 25.36 -20.65 -10.78
C LEU A 168 24.92 -20.14 -9.41
N ASN A 169 24.28 -18.97 -9.40
CA ASN A 169 23.66 -18.43 -8.21
C ASN A 169 22.25 -19.04 -8.04
N THR A 170 22.13 -19.99 -7.11
CA THR A 170 20.86 -20.67 -6.81
C THR A 170 20.11 -20.08 -5.61
N SER A 171 20.56 -18.95 -5.05
CA SER A 171 19.98 -18.34 -3.83
C SER A 171 18.47 -18.08 -3.93
N ALA A 172 17.98 -17.76 -5.13
CA ALA A 172 16.56 -17.51 -5.37
C ALA A 172 15.68 -18.78 -5.26
N LEU A 173 16.25 -19.97 -5.47
CA LEU A 173 15.56 -21.26 -5.39
C LEU A 173 15.89 -22.03 -4.10
N THR A 174 17.15 -22.05 -3.69
CA THR A 174 17.64 -22.87 -2.58
C THR A 174 17.81 -22.09 -1.28
N GLY A 175 17.88 -20.76 -1.34
CA GLY A 175 18.22 -19.91 -0.21
C GLY A 175 19.70 -19.95 0.21
N GLU A 176 20.54 -20.74 -0.48
CA GLU A 176 21.97 -20.81 -0.19
C GLU A 176 22.72 -19.62 -0.83
N SER A 177 23.63 -19.01 -0.07
CA SER A 177 24.38 -17.82 -0.53
C SER A 177 25.63 -18.15 -1.36
N LEU A 178 26.09 -19.41 -1.32
CA LEU A 178 27.28 -19.85 -2.06
C LEU A 178 26.87 -20.32 -3.47
N PRO A 179 27.42 -19.72 -4.54
CA PRO A 179 27.20 -20.20 -5.89
C PRO A 179 27.84 -21.58 -6.08
N ARG A 180 27.20 -22.43 -6.88
CA ARG A 180 27.61 -23.83 -7.13
C ARG A 180 27.90 -24.07 -8.59
#